data_AF-A0AA35TGC7-F1
#
_entry.id   AF-A0AA35TGC7-F1
#
_cell.length_a   1.000
_cell.length_b   1.000
_cell.length_c   1.000
_cell.angle_alpha   90.00
_cell.angle_beta   90.00
_cell.angle_gamma   90.00
#
_symmetry.space_group_name_H-M   'P 1'
#
loop_
_entity.id
_entity.type
_entity.pdbx_description
1 polymer ?
#
loop_
_entity_poly.entity_id
_entity_poly.type
_entity_poly.pdbx_seq_one_letter_code
_entity_poly.pdbx_strand_id
1 'polypeptide(L)'
;MADEISQDRDLWLKTLVEKELGISTEETASPVKDAMVMGLAFITGAAIPLVPHFFLTGDTAIGVSVGGTLAGLFALGLLKGRLVERSPLLQGLEILGIGTISAGVGYALGELIPRLFT
;
A
#
# COMPACT_ATOMS: atom_id res chain seq x y z
N MET A 1 5.45 35.18 -18.27
CA MET A 1 5.79 33.83 -17.77
C MET A 1 7.30 33.63 -17.58
N ALA A 2 8.12 33.35 -18.60
CA ALA A 2 9.57 33.15 -18.36
C ALA A 2 10.27 34.42 -17.80
N ASP A 3 9.91 35.60 -18.31
CA ASP A 3 10.42 36.89 -17.82
C ASP A 3 9.85 37.32 -16.46
N GLU A 4 8.74 36.75 -16.01
CA GLU A 4 8.19 37.00 -14.67
C GLU A 4 8.88 36.12 -13.63
N ILE A 5 9.11 34.84 -13.97
CA ILE A 5 9.77 33.89 -13.07
C ILE A 5 11.25 34.27 -12.88
N SER A 6 11.89 34.87 -13.89
CA SER A 6 13.29 35.30 -13.81
C SER A 6 13.54 36.50 -12.88
N GLN A 7 12.49 37.24 -12.48
CA GLN A 7 12.62 38.33 -11.51
C GLN A 7 12.81 37.84 -10.08
N ASP A 8 12.32 36.64 -9.77
CA ASP A 8 12.47 36.00 -8.46
C ASP A 8 13.50 34.89 -8.58
N ARG A 9 14.71 35.15 -8.06
CA ARG A 9 15.84 34.23 -8.15
C ARG A 9 15.55 32.88 -7.49
N ASP A 10 14.77 32.87 -6.41
CA ASP A 10 14.43 31.63 -5.72
C ASP A 10 13.42 30.83 -6.53
N LEU A 11 12.40 31.48 -7.11
CA LEU A 11 11.44 30.84 -8.01
C LEU A 11 12.09 30.31 -9.30
N TRP A 12 13.04 31.07 -9.86
CA TRP A 12 13.82 30.67 -11.03
C TRP A 12 14.67 29.42 -10.77
N LEU A 13 15.42 29.40 -9.65
CA LEU A 13 16.22 28.23 -9.26
C LEU A 13 15.34 27.01 -8.98
N LYS A 14 14.20 27.21 -8.32
CA LYS A 14 13.23 26.15 -8.03
C LYS A 14 12.70 25.50 -9.30
N THR A 15 12.35 26.33 -10.29
CA THR A 15 11.86 25.91 -11.60
C THR A 15 12.94 25.18 -12.40
N LEU A 16 14.19 25.64 -12.37
CA LEU A 16 15.31 24.97 -13.04
C LEU A 16 15.61 23.61 -12.43
N VAL A 17 15.67 23.49 -11.10
CA VAL A 17 15.86 22.20 -10.41
C VAL A 17 14.73 21.23 -10.76
N GLU A 18 13.49 21.70 -10.76
CA GLU A 18 12.34 20.85 -11.08
C GLU A 18 12.31 20.41 -12.54
N LYS A 19 12.73 21.27 -13.49
CA LYS A 19 12.75 20.95 -14.92
C LYS A 19 13.98 20.17 -15.38
N GLU A 20 15.16 20.44 -14.82
CA GLU A 20 16.41 19.78 -15.21
C GLU A 20 16.66 18.49 -14.44
N LEU A 21 16.38 18.48 -13.13
CA LEU A 21 16.62 17.32 -12.28
C LEU A 21 15.37 16.46 -12.09
N GLY A 22 14.18 16.99 -12.45
CA GLY A 22 12.90 16.29 -12.24
C GLY A 22 12.51 16.18 -10.77
N ILE A 23 13.17 16.93 -9.89
CA ILE A 23 12.96 16.88 -8.44
C ILE A 23 12.03 18.03 -8.08
N SER A 24 10.79 17.72 -7.70
CA SER A 24 9.93 18.73 -7.09
C SER A 24 10.52 19.09 -5.74
N THR A 25 10.83 20.37 -5.56
CA THR A 25 11.28 20.96 -4.29
C THR A 25 10.08 21.46 -3.48
N GLU A 26 8.88 20.97 -3.78
CA GLU A 26 7.78 21.01 -2.82
C GLU A 26 8.26 20.29 -1.55
N GLU A 27 8.02 20.93 -0.40
CA GLU A 27 8.43 20.44 0.90
C GLU A 27 8.03 18.97 1.03
N THR A 28 9.03 18.09 0.96
CA THR A 28 8.86 16.70 1.33
C THR A 28 8.22 16.69 2.71
N ALA A 29 7.05 16.06 2.80
CA ALA A 29 6.37 15.90 4.07
C ALA A 29 7.37 15.39 5.12
N SER A 30 7.27 15.91 6.34
CA SER A 30 8.17 15.55 7.44
C SER A 30 8.39 14.02 7.45
N PRO A 31 9.65 13.52 7.29
CA PRO A 31 9.89 12.08 7.14
C PRO A 31 9.30 11.24 8.28
N VAL A 32 9.26 11.81 9.47
CA VAL A 32 8.65 11.20 10.66
C VAL A 32 7.13 11.07 10.51
N LYS A 33 6.47 12.09 9.94
CA LYS A 33 5.03 12.06 9.68
C LYS A 33 4.69 10.97 8.66
N ASP A 34 5.45 10.87 7.58
CA ASP A 34 5.22 9.85 6.54
C ASP A 34 5.43 8.44 7.09
N ALA A 35 6.49 8.23 7.87
CA ALA A 35 6.74 6.96 8.56
C ALA A 35 5.58 6.61 9.50
N MET A 36 5.03 7.58 10.23
CA MET A 36 3.90 7.36 11.13
C MET A 36 2.61 7.02 10.39
N VAL A 37 2.29 7.74 9.31
CA VAL A 37 1.12 7.44 8.47
C VAL A 37 1.23 6.03 7.89
N MET A 38 2.39 5.67 7.33
CA MET A 38 2.61 4.34 6.77
C MET A 38 2.52 3.24 7.84
N GLY A 39 3.13 3.46 9.02
CA GLY A 39 3.10 2.50 10.13
C GLY A 39 1.68 2.26 10.64
N LEU A 40 0.90 3.32 10.85
CA LEU A 40 -0.50 3.21 11.27
C LEU A 40 -1.35 2.52 10.21
N ALA A 41 -1.18 2.87 8.93
CA ALA A 41 -1.86 2.21 7.83
C ALA A 41 -1.54 0.71 7.80
N PHE A 42 -0.27 0.32 7.99
CA PHE A 42 0.13 -1.08 8.05
C PHE A 42 -0.50 -1.84 9.21
N ILE A 43 -0.47 -1.26 10.43
CA ILE A 43 -1.09 -1.87 11.62
C ILE A 43 -2.59 -2.08 11.40
N THR A 44 -3.29 -1.06 10.88
CA THR A 44 -4.74 -1.17 10.63
C THR A 44 -5.07 -2.21 9.57
N GLY A 45 -4.28 -2.30 8.50
CA GLY A 45 -4.44 -3.34 7.47
C GLY A 45 -4.15 -4.74 8.00
N ALA A 46 -3.08 -4.91 8.77
CA ALA A 46 -2.69 -6.18 9.37
C ALA A 46 -3.68 -6.68 10.42
N ALA A 47 -4.42 -5.78 11.06
CA ALA A 47 -5.45 -6.14 12.04
C ALA A 47 -6.63 -6.92 11.41
N ILE A 48 -6.92 -6.71 10.12
CA ILE A 48 -8.07 -7.33 9.43
C ILE A 48 -8.12 -8.87 9.59
N PRO A 49 -7.07 -9.63 9.23
CA PRO A 49 -7.04 -11.09 9.45
C PRO A 49 -6.95 -11.51 10.93
N LEU A 50 -6.44 -10.64 11.80
CA LEU A 50 -6.25 -10.94 13.22
C LEU A 50 -7.57 -10.85 13.99
N VAL A 51 -8.42 -9.87 13.68
CA VAL A 51 -9.69 -9.59 14.39
C VAL A 51 -10.58 -10.84 14.55
N PRO A 52 -10.84 -11.66 13.52
CA PRO A 52 -11.68 -12.85 13.66
C PRO A 52 -11.16 -13.86 14.69
N HIS A 53 -9.84 -13.97 14.86
CA HIS A 53 -9.24 -14.92 15.79
C HIS A 53 -9.40 -14.51 17.27
N PHE A 54 -9.79 -13.26 17.56
CA PHE A 54 -10.14 -12.85 18.93
C PHE A 54 -11.53 -13.33 19.36
N PHE A 55 -12.42 -13.63 18.41
CA PHE A 55 -13.84 -13.92 18.70
C PHE A 55 -14.28 -15.32 18.24
N LEU A 56 -13.58 -15.90 17.27
CA LEU A 56 -13.91 -17.18 16.65
C LEU A 56 -12.73 -18.14 16.82
N THR A 57 -13.02 -19.45 16.74
CA THR A 57 -12.02 -20.52 16.82
C THR A 57 -12.21 -21.55 15.72
N GLY A 58 -11.14 -22.29 15.41
CA GLY A 58 -11.14 -23.34 14.41
C GLY A 58 -11.34 -22.82 12.98
N ASP A 59 -11.88 -23.67 12.11
CA ASP A 59 -12.00 -23.41 10.67
C ASP A 59 -12.86 -22.19 10.35
N THR A 60 -13.84 -21.88 11.21
CA THR A 60 -14.71 -20.70 11.05
C THR A 60 -13.92 -19.40 11.19
N ALA A 61 -12.96 -19.32 12.12
CA ALA A 61 -12.10 -18.15 12.27
C ALA A 61 -11.21 -17.94 11.05
N ILE A 62 -10.66 -19.03 10.51
CA ILE A 62 -9.83 -19.03 9.31
C ILE A 62 -10.65 -18.54 8.11
N GLY A 63 -11.84 -19.11 7.88
CA GLY A 63 -12.69 -18.73 6.76
C GLY A 63 -13.09 -17.24 6.79
N VAL A 64 -13.47 -16.73 7.96
CA VAL A 64 -13.82 -15.31 8.14
C VAL A 64 -12.58 -14.41 7.97
N SER A 65 -11.42 -14.81 8.49
CA SER A 65 -10.15 -14.10 8.31
C SER A 65 -9.74 -13.98 6.84
N VAL A 66 -9.78 -15.09 6.10
CA VAL A 66 -9.44 -15.12 4.68
C VAL A 66 -10.42 -14.27 3.88
N GLY A 67 -11.73 -14.45 4.09
CA GLY A 67 -12.76 -13.67 3.41
C GLY A 67 -12.64 -12.17 3.69
N GLY A 68 -12.42 -11.79 4.96
CA GLY A 68 -12.22 -10.40 5.37
C GLY A 68 -10.97 -9.78 4.75
N THR A 69 -9.88 -10.54 4.68
CA THR A 69 -8.62 -10.08 4.08
C THR A 69 -8.77 -9.88 2.57
N LEU A 70 -9.39 -10.81 1.85
CA LEU A 70 -9.65 -10.67 0.42
C LEU A 70 -10.55 -9.46 0.11
N ALA A 71 -11.61 -9.27 0.91
CA ALA A 71 -12.47 -8.10 0.79
C ALA A 71 -11.70 -6.79 1.08
N GLY A 72 -10.86 -6.78 2.12
CA GLY A 72 -10.01 -5.65 2.47
C GLY A 72 -9.01 -5.29 1.38
N LEU A 73 -8.31 -6.27 0.81
CA LEU A 73 -7.38 -6.09 -0.32
C LEU A 73 -8.08 -5.53 -1.55
N PHE A 74 -9.25 -6.07 -1.90
CA PHE A 74 -10.03 -5.58 -3.02
C PHE A 74 -10.50 -4.15 -2.79
N ALA A 75 -11.00 -3.83 -1.60
CA ALA A 75 -11.41 -2.47 -1.22
C ALA A 75 -10.23 -1.49 -1.29
N LEU A 76 -9.06 -1.87 -0.78
CA LEU A 76 -7.84 -1.06 -0.89
C LEU A 76 -7.47 -0.79 -2.36
N GLY A 77 -7.60 -1.79 -3.23
CA GLY A 77 -7.34 -1.61 -4.66
C GLY A 77 -8.36 -0.71 -5.35
N LEU A 78 -9.65 -0.80 -4.97
CA LEU A 78 -10.68 0.13 -5.44
C LEU A 78 -10.37 1.58 -5.03
N LEU A 79 -9.99 1.81 -3.76
CA LEU A 79 -9.63 3.12 -3.25
C LEU A 79 -8.40 3.66 -3.99
N LYS A 80 -7.34 2.86 -4.11
CA LYS A 80 -6.13 3.19 -4.88
C LYS A 80 -6.47 3.57 -6.31
N GLY A 81 -7.30 2.78 -6.99
CA GLY A 81 -7.70 3.04 -8.37
C GLY A 81 -8.46 4.35 -8.54
N ARG A 82 -9.35 4.68 -7.61
CA ARG A 82 -10.08 5.95 -7.61
C ARG A 82 -9.16 7.15 -7.40
N LEU A 83 -8.18 7.05 -6.52
CA LEU A 83 -7.23 8.13 -6.22
C LEU A 83 -6.29 8.43 -7.39
N VAL A 84 -5.90 7.40 -8.15
CA VAL A 84 -4.95 7.52 -9.28
C VAL A 84 -5.69 7.65 -10.62
N GLU A 85 -7.01 7.87 -10.61
CA GLU A 85 -7.86 8.01 -11.81
C GLU A 85 -7.72 6.84 -12.81
N ARG A 86 -7.48 5.63 -12.29
CA ARG A 86 -7.44 4.38 -13.05
C ARG A 86 -8.72 3.58 -12.81
N SER A 87 -8.99 2.60 -13.67
CA SER A 87 -10.13 1.69 -13.50
C SER A 87 -10.10 1.05 -12.11
N PRO A 88 -11.05 1.38 -11.21
CA PRO A 88 -10.99 0.92 -9.82
C PRO A 88 -11.09 -0.60 -9.72
N LEU A 89 -11.95 -1.21 -10.55
CA LEU A 89 -12.16 -2.66 -10.56
C LEU A 89 -10.89 -3.43 -10.94
N LEU A 90 -10.16 -2.95 -11.95
CA LEU A 90 -8.90 -3.58 -12.37
C LEU A 90 -7.85 -3.47 -11.26
N GLN A 91 -7.76 -2.31 -10.61
CA GLN A 91 -6.83 -2.09 -9.50
C GLN A 91 -7.20 -2.93 -8.26
N GLY A 92 -8.49 -3.10 -7.99
CA GLY A 92 -9.02 -4.03 -6.99
C GLY A 92 -8.56 -5.46 -7.25
N LEU A 93 -8.75 -5.94 -8.49
CA LEU A 93 -8.38 -7.29 -8.88
C LEU A 93 -6.86 -7.51 -8.86
N GLU A 94 -6.08 -6.50 -9.24
CA GLU A 94 -4.62 -6.53 -9.19
C GLU A 94 -4.11 -6.73 -7.75
N ILE A 95 -4.58 -5.91 -6.79
CA ILE A 95 -4.16 -6.05 -5.39
C ILE A 95 -4.64 -7.38 -4.79
N LEU A 96 -5.87 -7.79 -5.09
CA LEU A 96 -6.39 -9.09 -4.65
C LEU A 96 -5.53 -10.24 -5.20
N GLY A 97 -5.16 -10.18 -6.48
CA GLY A 97 -4.32 -11.18 -7.14
C GLY A 97 -2.94 -11.27 -6.51
N ILE A 98 -2.26 -10.13 -6.31
CA ILE A 98 -0.95 -10.08 -5.65
C ILE A 98 -1.04 -10.67 -4.24
N GLY A 99 -2.01 -10.23 -3.43
CA GLY A 99 -2.16 -10.72 -2.07
C GLY A 99 -2.48 -12.21 -1.98
N THR A 100 -3.35 -12.72 -2.86
CA THR A 100 -3.69 -14.15 -2.92
C THR A 100 -2.47 -15.00 -3.29
N ILE A 101 -1.68 -14.57 -4.28
CA ILE A 101 -0.45 -15.27 -4.68
C ILE A 101 0.57 -15.25 -3.55
N SER A 102 0.81 -14.09 -2.93
CA SER A 102 1.74 -13.97 -1.80
C SER A 102 1.33 -14.86 -0.61
N ALA A 103 0.03 -14.88 -0.27
CA ALA A 103 -0.49 -15.75 0.78
C ALA A 103 -0.33 -17.24 0.43
N GLY A 104 -0.59 -17.63 -0.82
CA GLY A 104 -0.40 -19.00 -1.30
C GLY A 104 1.06 -19.45 -1.21
N VAL A 105 2.01 -18.58 -1.60
CA VAL A 105 3.45 -18.84 -1.45
C VAL A 105 3.82 -18.96 0.03
N GLY A 106 3.33 -18.06 0.89
CA GLY A 106 3.58 -18.11 2.32
C GLY A 106 3.07 -19.41 2.97
N TYR A 107 1.87 -19.85 2.59
CA TYR A 107 1.31 -21.13 3.04
C TYR A 107 2.15 -22.32 2.56
N ALA A 108 2.52 -22.35 1.28
CA ALA A 108 3.35 -23.42 0.72
C ALA A 108 4.71 -23.52 1.41
N LEU A 109 5.35 -22.38 1.69
CA LEU A 109 6.61 -22.34 2.44
C LEU A 109 6.42 -22.81 3.89
N GLY A 110 5.34 -22.39 4.55
CA GLY A 110 4.99 -22.81 5.90
C GLY A 110 4.78 -24.33 6.02
N GLU A 111 4.26 -24.98 4.98
CA GLU A 111 4.06 -26.42 4.92
C GLU A 111 5.34 -27.19 4.53
N LEU A 112 6.10 -26.66 3.55
CA LEU A 112 7.23 -27.38 2.95
C LEU A 112 8.48 -27.34 3.83
N ILE A 113 8.76 -26.19 4.46
CA ILE A 113 9.97 -26.01 5.27
C ILE A 113 10.02 -27.02 6.43
N PRO A 114 9.00 -27.15 7.29
CA PRO A 114 9.04 -28.10 8.41
C PRO A 114 9.27 -29.55 7.98
N ARG A 115 8.74 -29.95 6.81
CA ARG A 115 8.91 -31.29 6.24
C ARG A 115 10.32 -31.58 5.72
N LEU A 116 11.13 -30.56 5.45
CA LEU A 116 12.53 -30.71 5.03
C LEU A 116 13.49 -30.83 6.21
N PHE A 117 13.09 -30.30 7.37
CA PHE A 117 13.89 -30.30 8.61
C PHE A 117 13.46 -31.38 9.62
N THR A 118 12.43 -32.17 9.29
CA THR A 118 11.98 -33.36 10.05
C THR A 118 12.33 -34.62 9.27
#